data_AF-V9LE14-F1
#
_entry.id   AF-V9LE14-F1
#
_cell.length_a   1.000
_cell.length_b   1.000
_cell.length_c   1.000
_cell.angle_alpha   90.00
_cell.angle_beta   90.00
_cell.angle_gamma   90.00
#
_symmetry.space_group_name_H-M   'P 1'
#
loop_
_entity.id
_entity.type
_entity.pdbx_description
1 polymer ?
#
loop_
_entity_poly.entity_id
_entity_poly.type
_entity_poly.pdbx_seq_one_letter_code
_entity_poly.pdbx_strand_id
1 'polypeptide(L)'
;MEERTRSCLLRHRSALEQDIKTSYIMDHLISEDVLTVVDEQKVKAKTTQRERAALLLDMVLEKDNYGFMSFYNALLNEGYKDLAALLQDDIPVTSPPTIKSFVDGVTPYVQTMLCEGGVPQRPVVFVDRPKLVQTIRKELIKLKQGPGWITIHGMAGSGKSVLAAEALRNHSVIDGKCH
;
A
#
# COMPACT_ATOMS: atom_id res chain seq x y z
N MET A 1 8.00 -10.12 5.06
CA MET A 1 7.64 -9.06 6.03
C MET A 1 8.88 -8.53 6.74
N GLU A 2 8.88 -7.27 7.19
CA GLU A 2 9.90 -6.67 8.06
C GLU A 2 10.02 -7.40 9.41
N GLU A 3 11.23 -7.43 9.96
CA GLU A 3 11.54 -8.20 11.16
C GLU A 3 10.81 -7.68 12.40
N ARG A 4 10.63 -6.36 12.52
CA ARG A 4 9.87 -5.73 13.61
C ARG A 4 8.40 -6.16 13.61
N THR A 5 7.77 -6.12 12.44
CA THR A 5 6.38 -6.52 12.24
C THR A 5 6.20 -8.01 12.51
N ARG A 6 7.14 -8.83 12.06
CA ARG A 6 7.17 -10.26 12.34
C ARG A 6 7.26 -10.53 13.85
N SER A 7 8.16 -9.83 14.55
CA SER A 7 8.31 -9.95 16.01
C SER A 7 7.05 -9.51 16.77
N CYS A 8 6.36 -8.45 16.32
CA CYS A 8 5.10 -7.99 16.92
C CYS A 8 4.00 -9.03 16.82
N LEU A 9 3.81 -9.60 15.63
CA LEU A 9 2.80 -10.62 15.36
C LEU A 9 3.07 -11.88 16.20
N LEU A 10 4.34 -12.29 16.33
CA LEU A 10 4.75 -13.39 17.19
C LEU A 10 4.52 -13.10 18.68
N ARG A 11 4.79 -11.87 19.14
CA ARG A 11 4.60 -11.45 20.53
C ARG A 11 3.14 -11.54 20.97
N HIS A 12 2.21 -11.15 20.10
CA HIS A 12 0.78 -11.14 20.38
C HIS A 12 0.02 -12.36 19.84
N ARG A 13 0.74 -13.36 19.30
CA ARG A 13 0.16 -14.57 18.67
C ARG A 13 -0.84 -15.28 19.57
N SER A 14 -0.57 -15.40 20.87
CA SER A 14 -1.46 -16.09 21.80
C SER A 14 -2.83 -15.43 21.97
N ALA A 15 -2.88 -14.10 22.00
CA ALA A 15 -4.13 -13.34 22.10
C ALA A 15 -4.91 -13.44 20.78
N LEU A 16 -4.21 -13.30 19.65
CA LEU A 16 -4.80 -13.43 18.31
C LEU A 16 -5.39 -14.82 18.08
N GLU A 17 -4.70 -15.88 18.50
CA GLU A 17 -5.19 -17.26 18.39
C GLU A 17 -6.48 -17.53 19.18
N GLN A 18 -6.66 -16.87 20.32
CA GLN A 18 -7.81 -17.10 21.19
C GLN A 18 -9.06 -16.37 20.68
N ASP A 19 -8.91 -15.11 20.28
CA ASP A 19 -10.05 -14.22 20.12
C ASP A 19 -10.51 -14.02 18.66
N ILE A 20 -9.69 -14.44 17.67
CA ILE A 20 -10.00 -14.22 16.25
C ILE A 20 -10.97 -15.26 15.69
N LYS A 21 -12.05 -14.80 15.03
CA LYS A 21 -12.82 -15.64 14.10
C LYS A 21 -12.24 -15.56 12.69
N THR A 22 -11.71 -16.68 12.20
CA THR A 22 -11.00 -16.72 10.92
C THR A 22 -11.89 -16.51 9.69
N SER A 23 -13.19 -16.80 9.76
CA SER A 23 -14.08 -16.73 8.59
C SER A 23 -14.06 -15.38 7.89
N TYR A 24 -14.34 -14.31 8.64
CA TYR A 24 -14.48 -12.97 8.06
C TYR A 24 -13.14 -12.34 7.70
N ILE A 25 -12.10 -12.65 8.49
CA ILE A 25 -10.75 -12.20 8.17
C ILE A 25 -10.24 -12.84 6.89
N MET A 26 -10.51 -14.13 6.67
CA MET A 26 -10.11 -14.81 5.44
C MET A 26 -10.83 -14.24 4.22
N ASP A 27 -12.13 -13.93 4.32
CA ASP A 27 -12.87 -13.28 3.22
C ASP A 27 -12.20 -11.97 2.79
N HIS A 28 -11.80 -11.14 3.76
CA HIS A 28 -11.07 -9.91 3.49
C HIS A 28 -9.71 -10.17 2.85
N LEU A 29 -8.92 -11.10 3.39
CA LEU A 29 -7.59 -11.42 2.86
C LEU A 29 -7.63 -12.05 1.46
N ILE A 30 -8.68 -12.79 1.12
CA ILE A 30 -8.90 -13.32 -0.23
C ILE A 30 -9.32 -12.19 -1.17
N SER A 31 -10.19 -11.28 -0.73
CA SER A 31 -10.62 -10.13 -1.54
C SER A 31 -9.47 -9.20 -1.91
N GLU A 32 -8.44 -9.11 -1.06
CA GLU A 32 -7.23 -8.33 -1.29
C GLU A 32 -6.09 -9.13 -1.94
N ASP A 33 -6.37 -10.36 -2.42
CA ASP A 33 -5.44 -11.28 -3.10
C ASP A 33 -4.21 -11.69 -2.25
N VAL A 34 -4.32 -11.61 -0.93
CA VAL A 34 -3.27 -12.00 0.02
C VAL A 34 -3.28 -13.51 0.26
N LEU A 35 -4.48 -14.09 0.37
CA LEU A 35 -4.71 -15.52 0.52
C LEU A 35 -5.55 -16.07 -0.61
N THR A 36 -5.37 -17.36 -0.91
CA THR A 36 -6.16 -18.04 -1.93
C THR A 36 -7.33 -18.82 -1.31
N VAL A 37 -8.33 -19.16 -2.13
CA VAL A 37 -9.43 -20.05 -1.71
C VAL A 37 -8.91 -21.42 -1.25
N VAL A 38 -7.77 -21.89 -1.78
CA VAL A 38 -7.12 -23.13 -1.34
C VAL A 38 -6.61 -23.00 0.09
N ASP A 39 -6.05 -21.85 0.45
CA ASP A 39 -5.58 -21.58 1.81
C ASP A 39 -6.74 -21.50 2.80
N GLU A 40 -7.87 -20.91 2.37
CA GLU A 40 -9.11 -20.89 3.15
C GLU A 40 -9.59 -22.31 3.49
N GLN A 41 -9.55 -23.23 2.52
CA GLN A 41 -9.94 -24.62 2.75
C GLN A 41 -9.00 -25.33 3.74
N LYS A 42 -7.68 -25.07 3.67
CA LYS A 42 -6.71 -25.62 4.64
C LYS A 42 -7.00 -25.13 6.06
N VAL A 43 -7.35 -23.86 6.22
CA VAL A 43 -7.75 -23.29 7.51
C VAL A 43 -9.05 -23.92 7.97
N LYS A 44 -10.10 -23.95 7.14
CA LYS A 44 -11.41 -24.56 7.49
C LYS A 44 -11.31 -26.04 7.86
N ALA A 45 -10.35 -26.78 7.30
CA ALA A 45 -10.10 -28.19 7.63
C ALA A 45 -9.61 -28.43 9.06
N LYS A 46 -9.13 -27.40 9.78
CA LYS A 46 -8.78 -27.51 11.20
C LYS A 46 -10.03 -27.63 12.08
N THR A 47 -9.91 -28.38 13.16
CA THR A 47 -11.05 -28.77 14.03
C THR A 47 -11.41 -27.66 15.02
N THR A 48 -10.41 -27.04 15.65
CA THR A 48 -10.62 -26.01 16.67
C THR A 48 -10.45 -24.60 16.08
N GLN A 49 -11.21 -23.62 16.56
CA GLN A 49 -11.05 -22.22 16.12
C GLN A 49 -9.64 -21.69 16.43
N ARG A 50 -9.04 -22.12 17.54
CA ARG A 50 -7.66 -21.80 17.87
C ARG A 50 -6.65 -22.33 16.85
N GLU A 51 -6.78 -23.59 16.41
CA GLU A 51 -5.92 -24.15 15.36
C GLU A 51 -6.13 -23.45 14.01
N ARG A 52 -7.37 -23.05 13.70
CA ARG A 52 -7.67 -22.24 12.52
C ARG A 52 -6.94 -20.91 12.57
N ALA A 53 -7.02 -20.21 13.70
CA ALA A 53 -6.37 -18.92 13.90
C ALA A 53 -4.84 -19.06 13.87
N ALA A 54 -4.28 -20.10 14.51
CA ALA A 54 -2.85 -20.37 14.47
C ALA A 54 -2.34 -20.59 13.04
N LEU A 55 -3.05 -21.42 12.25
CA LEU A 55 -2.69 -21.68 10.87
C LEU A 55 -2.83 -20.43 9.98
N LEU A 56 -3.87 -19.62 10.21
CA LEU A 56 -4.04 -18.33 9.51
C LEU A 56 -2.87 -17.39 9.82
N LEU A 57 -2.45 -17.28 11.08
CA LEU A 57 -1.32 -16.44 11.49
C LEU A 57 -0.01 -16.94 10.89
N ASP A 58 0.21 -18.26 10.83
CA ASP A 58 1.38 -18.85 10.17
C ASP A 58 1.42 -18.49 8.68
N MET A 59 0.27 -18.55 8.00
CA MET A 59 0.17 -18.11 6.61
C MET A 59 0.48 -16.61 6.45
N VAL A 60 -0.03 -15.75 7.34
CA VAL A 60 0.24 -14.30 7.31
C VAL A 60 1.73 -14.00 7.58
N LEU A 61 2.38 -14.76 8.46
CA LEU A 61 3.82 -14.64 8.75
C LEU A 61 4.72 -14.98 7.56
N GLU A 62 4.24 -15.80 6.63
CA GLU A 62 4.93 -16.11 5.37
C GLU A 62 4.77 -15.02 4.30
N LYS A 63 3.83 -14.07 4.49
CA LYS A 63 3.56 -12.99 3.54
C LYS A 63 4.52 -11.81 3.70
N ASP A 64 4.40 -10.88 2.77
CA ASP A 64 5.10 -9.61 2.76
C ASP A 64 4.43 -8.58 3.69
N ASN A 65 4.91 -7.33 3.69
CA ASN A 65 4.35 -6.27 4.51
C ASN A 65 2.89 -5.95 4.11
N TYR A 66 2.54 -6.11 2.84
CA TYR A 66 1.17 -5.92 2.38
C TYR A 66 0.23 -6.94 3.02
N GLY A 67 0.61 -8.22 3.08
CA GLY A 67 -0.17 -9.24 3.76
C GLY A 67 -0.42 -8.96 5.24
N PHE A 68 0.56 -8.41 5.96
CA PHE A 68 0.38 -7.95 7.34
C PHE A 68 -0.67 -6.84 7.46
N MET A 69 -0.57 -5.86 6.57
CA MET A 69 -1.42 -4.68 6.60
C MET A 69 -2.85 -4.99 6.23
N SER A 70 -3.04 -5.87 5.25
CA SER A 70 -4.34 -6.45 4.90
C SER A 70 -4.97 -7.15 6.11
N PHE A 71 -4.18 -7.95 6.84
CA PHE A 71 -4.63 -8.60 8.07
C PHE A 71 -5.00 -7.60 9.17
N TYR A 72 -4.19 -6.56 9.37
CA TYR A 72 -4.50 -5.48 10.31
C TYR A 72 -5.79 -4.73 9.95
N ASN A 73 -6.00 -4.42 8.67
CA ASN A 73 -7.23 -3.78 8.18
C ASN A 73 -8.44 -4.69 8.35
N ALA A 74 -8.29 -5.99 8.10
CA ALA A 74 -9.34 -6.98 8.34
C ALA A 74 -9.74 -7.02 9.84
N LEU A 75 -8.78 -6.96 10.76
CA LEU A 75 -9.06 -6.87 12.20
C LEU A 75 -9.87 -5.62 12.55
N LEU A 76 -9.52 -4.46 11.99
CA LEU A 76 -10.26 -3.22 12.20
C LEU A 76 -11.68 -3.28 11.64
N ASN A 77 -11.83 -3.80 10.42
CA ASN A 77 -13.11 -3.90 9.72
C ASN A 77 -14.07 -4.87 10.42
N GLU A 78 -13.54 -5.96 10.97
CA GLU A 78 -14.30 -6.97 11.72
C GLU A 78 -14.49 -6.62 13.20
N GLY A 79 -14.07 -5.43 13.63
CA GLY A 79 -14.35 -4.89 14.97
C GLY A 79 -13.41 -5.37 16.07
N TYR A 80 -12.32 -6.08 15.74
CA TYR A 80 -11.27 -6.49 16.69
C TYR A 80 -10.31 -5.35 17.03
N LYS A 81 -10.86 -4.23 17.52
CA LYS A 81 -10.10 -3.00 17.80
C LYS A 81 -9.00 -3.22 18.84
N ASP A 82 -9.27 -4.02 19.86
CA ASP A 82 -8.30 -4.29 20.93
C ASP A 82 -7.11 -5.11 20.41
N LEU A 83 -7.36 -6.11 19.54
CA LEU A 83 -6.31 -6.89 18.90
C LEU A 83 -5.53 -6.06 17.87
N ALA A 84 -6.22 -5.21 17.11
CA ALA A 84 -5.58 -4.28 16.19
C ALA A 84 -4.67 -3.29 16.94
N ALA A 85 -5.11 -2.77 18.09
CA ALA A 85 -4.32 -1.86 18.92
C ALA A 85 -2.99 -2.50 19.38
N LEU A 86 -2.98 -3.80 19.68
CA LEU A 86 -1.75 -4.53 20.02
C LEU A 86 -0.73 -4.57 18.87
N LEU A 87 -1.19 -4.44 17.63
CA LEU A 87 -0.37 -4.48 16.42
C LEU A 87 0.00 -3.08 15.91
N GLN A 88 -0.59 -2.02 16.47
CA GLN A 88 -0.55 -0.67 15.93
C GLN A 88 0.84 -0.01 16.02
N ASP A 89 1.59 -0.29 17.09
CA ASP A 89 2.89 0.35 17.35
C ASP A 89 4.02 -0.14 16.44
N ASP A 90 3.88 -1.36 15.89
CA ASP A 90 4.89 -2.03 15.05
C ASP A 90 4.44 -2.19 13.59
N ILE A 91 3.43 -1.41 13.19
CA ILE A 91 3.00 -1.29 11.80
C ILE A 91 4.21 -0.83 10.96
N PRO A 92 4.60 -1.57 9.90
CA PRO A 92 5.74 -1.19 9.08
C PRO A 92 5.55 0.24 8.56
N VAL A 93 6.57 1.08 8.72
CA VAL A 93 6.56 2.51 8.31
C VAL A 93 6.32 2.67 6.81
N THR A 94 6.49 1.58 6.06
CA THR A 94 5.90 1.38 4.75
C THR A 94 4.39 1.17 4.92
N SER A 95 3.66 2.24 5.25
CA SER A 95 2.21 2.29 5.14
C SER A 95 1.82 1.64 3.80
N PRO A 96 0.88 0.68 3.75
CA PRO A 96 0.23 0.38 2.48
C PRO A 96 -0.38 1.72 2.04
N PRO A 97 -0.60 1.91 0.74
CA PRO A 97 -1.37 3.05 0.31
C PRO A 97 -2.68 2.96 1.09
N THR A 98 -2.92 3.93 1.98
CA THR A 98 -4.27 4.13 2.50
C THR A 98 -5.14 4.11 1.26
N ILE A 99 -6.25 3.38 1.26
CA ILE A 99 -7.19 3.26 0.12
C ILE A 99 -7.60 4.65 -0.45
N LYS A 100 -7.26 5.74 0.24
CA LYS A 100 -7.17 7.12 -0.29
C LYS A 100 -6.20 7.34 -1.47
N SER A 101 -5.25 6.46 -1.78
CA SER A 101 -4.31 6.63 -2.91
C SER A 101 -4.92 6.20 -4.26
N PHE A 102 -6.01 5.43 -4.25
CA PHE A 102 -6.76 5.14 -5.47
C PHE A 102 -7.39 6.40 -6.08
N VAL A 103 -7.46 7.49 -5.31
CA VAL A 103 -7.93 8.79 -5.80
C VAL A 103 -6.83 9.58 -6.51
N ASP A 104 -5.54 9.24 -6.30
CA ASP A 104 -4.39 10.05 -6.74
C ASP A 104 -3.55 9.42 -7.87
N GLY A 105 -3.89 8.20 -8.31
CA GLY A 105 -3.26 7.54 -9.47
C GLY A 105 -1.81 7.08 -9.24
N VAL A 106 -1.38 6.98 -7.97
CA VAL A 106 -0.06 6.47 -7.57
C VAL A 106 -0.20 4.97 -7.29
N THR A 107 0.22 4.16 -8.25
CA THR A 107 0.28 2.69 -8.12
C THR A 107 1.66 2.24 -7.62
N PRO A 108 1.80 1.01 -7.07
CA PRO A 108 3.11 0.45 -6.72
C PRO A 108 4.10 0.48 -7.90
N TYR A 109 3.60 0.24 -9.12
CA TYR A 109 4.37 0.38 -10.36
C TYR A 109 4.94 1.79 -10.54
N VAL A 110 4.11 2.84 -10.38
CA VAL A 110 4.56 4.23 -10.45
C VAL A 110 5.62 4.51 -9.39
N GLN A 111 5.44 4.00 -8.18
CA GLN A 111 6.40 4.19 -7.10
C GLN A 111 7.76 3.56 -7.43
N THR A 112 7.80 2.33 -7.94
CA THR A 112 9.04 1.65 -8.35
C THR A 112 9.76 2.44 -9.44
N MET A 113 9.05 2.82 -10.50
CA MET A 113 9.62 3.57 -11.63
C MET A 113 10.22 4.92 -11.21
N LEU A 114 9.54 5.64 -10.30
CA LEU A 114 10.03 6.93 -9.81
C LEU A 114 11.28 6.78 -8.91
N CYS A 115 11.32 5.73 -8.08
CA CYS A 115 12.49 5.43 -7.25
C CYS A 115 13.71 5.08 -8.11
N GLU A 116 13.53 4.21 -9.11
CA GLU A 116 14.61 3.83 -10.05
C GLU A 116 15.09 5.03 -10.88
N GLY A 117 14.19 5.94 -11.26
CA GLY A 117 14.51 7.17 -11.98
C GLY A 117 15.14 8.28 -11.13
N GLY A 118 15.39 8.06 -9.83
CA GLY A 118 15.98 9.05 -8.92
C GLY A 118 15.07 10.25 -8.65
N VAL A 119 13.75 10.11 -8.81
CA VAL A 119 12.80 11.19 -8.56
C VAL A 119 12.67 11.42 -7.05
N PRO A 120 12.86 12.66 -6.55
CA PRO A 120 12.83 12.93 -5.12
C PRO A 120 11.46 12.66 -4.51
N GLN A 121 11.45 12.15 -3.28
CA GLN A 121 10.24 11.94 -2.49
C GLN A 121 9.52 13.27 -2.18
N ARG A 122 8.22 13.20 -1.90
CA ARG A 122 7.46 14.39 -1.48
C ARG A 122 8.09 14.97 -0.20
N PRO A 123 8.17 16.30 -0.06
CA PRO A 123 8.65 16.93 1.17
C PRO A 123 7.71 16.62 2.34
N VAL A 124 8.24 16.71 3.57
CA VAL A 124 7.50 16.40 4.82
C VAL A 124 6.20 17.19 4.92
N VAL A 125 6.23 18.46 4.52
CA VAL A 125 5.03 19.30 4.37
C VAL A 125 4.80 19.52 2.88
N PHE A 126 3.72 18.95 2.37
CA PHE A 126 3.34 19.01 0.97
C PHE A 126 1.98 19.66 0.80
N VAL A 127 1.87 20.53 -0.20
CA VAL A 127 0.64 21.26 -0.53
C VAL A 127 0.32 21.02 -2.00
N ASP A 128 -0.88 20.53 -2.26
CA ASP A 128 -1.35 20.26 -3.61
C ASP A 128 -1.51 21.51 -4.46
N ARG A 129 -1.07 21.41 -5.71
CA ARG A 129 -1.19 22.48 -6.74
C ARG A 129 -1.77 21.90 -8.03
N PRO A 130 -3.02 21.40 -8.02
CA PRO A 130 -3.56 20.55 -9.07
C PRO A 130 -3.59 21.23 -10.45
N LYS A 131 -3.89 22.53 -10.52
CA LYS A 131 -3.92 23.29 -11.79
C LYS A 131 -2.58 23.28 -12.53
N LEU A 132 -1.48 23.50 -11.80
CA LEU A 132 -0.12 23.52 -12.36
C LEU A 132 0.33 22.11 -12.73
N VAL A 133 0.09 21.14 -11.84
CA VAL A 133 0.40 19.72 -12.08
C VAL A 133 -0.30 19.20 -13.32
N GLN A 134 -1.61 19.46 -13.48
CA GLN A 134 -2.38 19.06 -14.65
C GLN A 134 -1.87 19.70 -15.95
N THR A 135 -1.41 20.95 -15.89
CA THR A 135 -0.82 21.64 -17.05
C THR A 135 0.46 20.93 -17.50
N ILE A 136 1.35 20.61 -16.56
CA ILE A 136 2.59 19.87 -16.87
C ILE A 136 2.26 18.49 -17.45
N ARG A 137 1.32 17.75 -16.85
CA ARG A 137 0.88 16.44 -17.35
C ARG A 137 0.32 16.52 -18.77
N LYS A 138 -0.49 17.54 -19.07
CA LYS A 138 -1.04 17.75 -20.41
C LYS A 138 0.06 18.00 -21.44
N GLU A 139 1.08 18.79 -21.11
CA GLU A 139 2.21 19.02 -22.03
C GLU A 139 3.06 17.75 -22.20
N LEU A 140 3.27 16.97 -21.13
CA LEU A 140 3.98 15.67 -21.21
C LEU A 140 3.27 14.70 -22.15
N ILE A 141 1.94 14.58 -22.04
CA ILE A 141 1.15 13.69 -22.89
C ILE A 141 1.21 14.11 -24.36
N LYS A 142 1.29 15.41 -24.67
CA LYS A 142 1.42 15.90 -26.05
C LYS A 142 2.72 15.47 -26.73
N LEU A 143 3.80 15.21 -25.98
CA LEU A 143 5.06 14.73 -26.55
C LEU A 143 4.93 13.33 -27.17
N LYS A 144 3.88 12.57 -26.81
CA LYS A 144 3.65 11.20 -27.27
C LYS A 144 4.93 10.35 -27.07
N GLN A 145 5.37 9.65 -28.12
CA GLN A 145 6.63 8.89 -28.13
C GLN A 145 7.78 9.64 -28.84
N GLY A 146 7.60 10.91 -29.18
CA GLY A 146 8.61 11.70 -29.89
C GLY A 146 9.59 12.39 -28.92
N PRO A 147 10.83 12.64 -29.34
CA PRO A 147 11.75 13.47 -28.56
C PRO A 147 11.22 14.91 -28.47
N GLY A 148 11.33 15.52 -27.29
CA GLY A 148 10.90 16.90 -27.08
C GLY A 148 11.32 17.45 -25.73
N TRP A 149 11.07 18.74 -25.53
CA TRP A 149 11.50 19.48 -24.34
C TRP A 149 10.31 20.17 -23.69
N ILE A 150 10.18 20.02 -22.37
CA ILE A 150 9.25 20.79 -21.55
C ILE A 150 10.08 21.56 -20.53
N THR A 151 9.86 22.87 -20.45
CA THR A 151 10.60 23.76 -19.55
C THR A 151 9.69 24.25 -18.44
N ILE A 152 10.06 23.97 -17.19
CA ILE A 152 9.41 24.51 -15.99
C ILE A 152 10.29 25.64 -15.45
N HIS A 153 9.84 26.89 -15.59
CA HIS A 153 10.61 28.06 -15.19
C HIS A 153 9.90 28.88 -14.08
N GLY A 154 10.65 29.74 -13.39
CA GLY A 154 10.16 30.55 -12.28
C GLY A 154 11.23 30.83 -11.22
N MET A 155 10.90 31.67 -10.24
CA MET A 155 11.81 32.12 -9.18
C MET A 155 12.46 30.96 -8.40
N ALA A 156 13.67 31.17 -7.88
CA ALA A 156 14.30 30.21 -6.97
C ALA A 156 13.39 29.93 -5.76
N GLY A 157 13.34 28.67 -5.29
CA GLY A 157 12.49 28.28 -4.15
C GLY A 157 10.99 28.18 -4.43
N SER A 158 10.49 28.48 -5.64
CA SER A 158 9.04 28.47 -5.94
C SER A 158 8.39 27.07 -5.99
N GLY A 159 9.19 26.01 -5.85
CA GLY A 159 8.73 24.62 -5.88
C GLY A 159 8.73 23.96 -7.26
N LYS A 160 9.51 24.46 -8.22
CA LYS A 160 9.60 23.92 -9.60
C LYS A 160 9.92 22.42 -9.64
N SER A 161 10.95 21.99 -8.91
CA SER A 161 11.34 20.57 -8.85
C SER A 161 10.28 19.69 -8.21
N VAL A 162 9.58 20.22 -7.20
CA VAL A 162 8.46 19.52 -6.55
C VAL A 162 7.29 19.35 -7.54
N LEU A 163 6.95 20.40 -8.30
CA LEU A 163 5.93 20.33 -9.34
C LEU A 163 6.29 19.35 -10.46
N ALA A 164 7.56 19.32 -10.87
CA ALA A 164 8.05 18.39 -11.88
C ALA A 164 7.92 16.93 -11.40
N ALA A 165 8.37 16.63 -10.18
CA ALA A 165 8.24 15.31 -9.58
C ALA A 165 6.77 14.90 -9.40
N GLU A 166 5.92 15.84 -8.97
CA GLU A 166 4.49 15.59 -8.75
C GLU A 166 3.73 15.32 -10.06
N ALA A 167 4.12 15.95 -11.16
CA ALA A 167 3.53 15.68 -12.47
C ALA A 167 3.73 14.22 -12.90
N LEU A 168 4.88 13.63 -12.56
CA LEU A 168 5.23 12.23 -12.89
C LEU A 168 4.55 11.19 -11.98
N ARG A 169 4.01 11.59 -10.83
CA ARG A 169 3.28 10.72 -9.88
C ARG A 169 1.88 10.39 -10.39
N ASN A 170 1.79 9.86 -11.61
CA ASN A 170 0.54 9.49 -12.24
C ASN A 170 0.75 8.36 -13.25
N HIS A 171 -0.06 7.31 -13.14
CA HIS A 171 0.07 6.11 -13.96
C HIS A 171 -0.03 6.38 -15.48
N SER A 172 -0.94 7.25 -15.94
CA SER A 172 -1.11 7.49 -17.38
C SER A 172 0.07 8.23 -18.01
N VAL A 173 0.79 9.03 -17.22
CA VAL A 173 2.00 9.74 -17.67
C VAL A 173 3.17 8.77 -17.80
N ILE A 174 3.32 7.80 -16.89
CA ILE A 174 4.42 6.82 -16.91
C ILE A 174 4.16 5.71 -17.94
N ASP A 175 2.94 5.17 -18.01
CA ASP A 175 2.62 4.05 -18.91
C ASP A 175 2.54 4.49 -20.39
N GLY A 176 2.52 5.80 -20.66
CA GLY A 176 2.49 6.36 -22.02
C GLY A 176 1.22 6.05 -22.83
N LYS A 177 0.22 5.41 -22.22
CA LYS A 177 -1.08 5.12 -22.84
C LYS A 177 -1.96 6.37 -22.78
N CYS A 178 -2.14 7.00 -23.94
CA CYS A 178 -3.26 7.91 -24.16
C CYS A 178 -4.52 7.05 -24.38
N HIS A 179 -5.54 7.19 -23.53
CA HIS A 179 -6.90 6.80 -23.89
C HIS A 179 -7.53 7.86 -24.78
#